data_AF-A0A7V2NM48-F1
#
_entry.id   AF-A0A7V2NM48-F1
#
_cell.length_a   1.000
_cell.length_b   1.000
_cell.length_c   1.000
_cell.angle_alpha   90.00
_cell.angle_beta   90.00
_cell.angle_gamma   90.00
#
_symmetry.space_group_name_H-M   'P 1'
#
loop_
_entity.id
_entity.type
_entity.pdbx_description
1 polymer ?
#
loop_
_entity_poly.entity_id
_entity_poly.type
_entity_poly.pdbx_seq_one_letter_code
_entity_poly.pdbx_strand_id
1 'polypeptide(L)'
;MIRGVVMRLLLGTILFLVLVMPAVQAQANSDEVAFKRAMLYTVKIKARVQVPFIGDRKGTQIGAGFVVDARRGWVMTNAHVVARSPSEVKVLFRGGEYLPAHKLYVDPYVDFAIVEISRKHKPKNLQVAQLECQKIPAVGHAVGAFGHPWNLSFTGTKGIISGVTAKYAQQTEMIQTDAPINPGNSGGPLISLRSGKVVGLSTASRRFSQNTNFAVPMTHACRILRLLQRGKNPSPPELPYIFYRDVDETNKLIVAKSHHKKGGIR
;
A
#
# COMPACT_ATOMS: atom_id res chain seq x y z
N MET A 1 25.41 -42.81 -40.34
CA MET A 1 24.31 -41.82 -40.17
C MET A 1 24.05 -41.41 -38.71
N ILE A 2 24.24 -42.29 -37.70
CA ILE A 2 23.87 -42.03 -36.30
C ILE A 2 24.79 -41.02 -35.56
N ARG A 3 26.09 -40.98 -35.87
CA ARG A 3 27.06 -40.07 -35.21
C ARG A 3 26.83 -38.58 -35.47
N GLY A 4 26.30 -38.21 -36.65
CA GLY A 4 26.04 -36.81 -37.01
C GLY A 4 24.82 -36.21 -36.31
N VAL A 5 23.84 -37.05 -35.97
CA VAL A 5 22.61 -36.64 -35.28
C VAL A 5 22.87 -36.41 -33.79
N VAL A 6 23.64 -37.30 -33.15
CA VAL A 6 24.02 -37.17 -31.73
C VAL A 6 24.91 -35.94 -31.48
N MET A 7 25.85 -35.63 -32.37
CA MET A 7 26.72 -34.45 -32.25
C MET A 7 25.93 -33.13 -32.38
N ARG A 8 24.94 -33.07 -33.29
CA ARG A 8 24.06 -31.89 -33.45
C ARG A 8 23.14 -31.67 -32.26
N LEU A 9 22.64 -32.76 -31.64
CA LEU A 9 21.84 -32.70 -30.41
C LEU A 9 22.67 -32.24 -29.20
N LEU A 10 23.92 -32.68 -29.07
CA LEU A 10 24.83 -32.24 -28.01
C LEU A 10 25.28 -30.78 -28.17
N LEU A 11 25.59 -30.32 -29.39
CA LEU A 11 25.89 -28.90 -29.63
C LEU A 11 24.67 -28.00 -29.40
N GLY A 12 23.49 -28.44 -29.83
CA GLY A 12 22.24 -27.69 -29.61
C GLY A 12 21.88 -27.55 -28.13
N THR A 13 22.10 -28.60 -27.33
CA THR A 13 21.85 -28.56 -25.87
C THR A 13 22.87 -27.72 -25.12
N ILE A 14 24.15 -27.77 -25.50
CA ILE A 14 25.20 -26.91 -24.91
C ILE A 14 24.96 -25.44 -25.25
N LEU A 15 24.62 -25.12 -26.50
CA LEU A 15 24.31 -23.75 -26.92
C LEU A 15 23.04 -23.20 -26.23
N PHE A 16 22.04 -24.05 -26.01
CA PHE A 16 20.83 -23.70 -25.25
C PHE A 16 21.17 -23.45 -23.76
N LEU A 17 22.03 -24.27 -23.14
CA LEU A 17 22.48 -24.05 -21.76
C LEU A 17 23.27 -22.72 -21.60
N VAL A 18 24.13 -22.39 -22.58
CA VAL A 18 24.96 -21.17 -22.56
C VAL A 18 24.13 -19.88 -22.73
N LEU A 19 22.98 -19.93 -23.42
CA LEU A 19 22.10 -18.76 -23.59
C LEU A 19 21.06 -18.60 -22.48
N VAL A 20 20.64 -19.70 -21.83
CA VAL A 20 19.60 -19.66 -20.79
C VAL A 20 20.16 -19.23 -19.43
N MET A 21 21.39 -19.63 -19.08
CA MET A 21 22.00 -19.27 -17.79
C MET A 21 22.24 -17.75 -17.60
N PRO A 22 22.74 -16.99 -18.60
CA PRO A 22 22.89 -15.53 -18.48
C PRO A 22 21.56 -14.80 -18.27
N ALA A 23 20.48 -15.25 -18.92
CA ALA A 23 19.16 -14.63 -18.81
C ALA A 23 18.54 -14.82 -17.42
N VAL A 24 18.70 -16.01 -16.82
CA VAL A 24 18.24 -16.29 -15.45
C VAL A 24 19.04 -15.49 -14.42
N GLN A 25 20.37 -15.41 -14.59
CA GLN A 25 21.23 -14.57 -13.73
C GLN A 25 20.91 -13.08 -13.87
N ALA A 26 20.62 -12.59 -15.08
CA ALA A 26 20.20 -11.20 -15.32
C ALA A 26 18.86 -10.87 -14.65
N GLN A 27 17.88 -11.78 -14.67
CA GLN A 27 16.59 -11.58 -14.00
C GLN A 27 16.71 -11.61 -12.47
N ALA A 28 17.49 -12.53 -11.90
CA ALA A 28 17.73 -12.58 -10.45
C ALA A 28 18.42 -11.29 -9.95
N ASN A 29 19.41 -10.79 -10.70
CA ASN A 29 20.05 -9.51 -10.43
C ASN A 29 19.05 -8.33 -10.48
N SER A 30 18.00 -8.41 -11.31
CA SER A 30 17.00 -7.35 -11.43
C SER A 30 16.08 -7.25 -10.21
N ASP A 31 15.69 -8.38 -9.62
CA ASP A 31 14.82 -8.41 -8.45
C ASP A 31 15.55 -7.83 -7.23
N GLU A 32 16.79 -8.27 -6.97
CA GLU A 32 17.59 -7.73 -5.87
C GLU A 32 17.78 -6.22 -5.97
N VAL A 33 17.96 -5.69 -7.18
CA VAL A 33 18.08 -4.25 -7.43
C VAL A 33 16.75 -3.54 -7.11
N ALA A 34 15.62 -4.11 -7.51
CA ALA A 34 14.31 -3.56 -7.16
C ALA A 34 14.11 -3.53 -5.64
N PHE A 35 14.50 -4.61 -4.94
CA PHE A 35 14.46 -4.68 -3.49
C PHE A 35 15.37 -3.64 -2.82
N LYS A 36 16.64 -3.54 -3.26
CA LYS A 36 17.60 -2.55 -2.74
C LYS A 36 17.10 -1.11 -2.91
N ARG A 37 16.49 -0.79 -4.06
CA ARG A 37 15.88 0.53 -4.30
C ARG A 37 14.69 0.80 -3.39
N ALA A 38 13.80 -0.19 -3.22
CA ALA A 38 12.63 -0.04 -2.37
C ALA A 38 12.99 0.24 -0.91
N MET A 39 14.08 -0.35 -0.41
CA MET A 39 14.57 -0.07 0.94
C MET A 39 14.96 1.40 1.17
N LEU A 40 15.33 2.14 0.12
CA LEU A 40 15.79 3.53 0.25
C LEU A 40 14.66 4.52 0.53
N TYR A 41 13.44 4.21 0.07
CA TYR A 41 12.27 5.07 0.28
C TYR A 41 11.28 4.50 1.29
N THR A 42 11.44 3.24 1.70
CA THR A 42 10.59 2.60 2.72
C THR A 42 10.98 3.09 4.10
N VAL A 43 9.98 3.30 4.95
CA VAL A 43 10.15 3.78 6.32
C VAL A 43 9.32 2.96 7.29
N LYS A 44 9.77 2.93 8.54
CA LYS A 44 9.01 2.37 9.65
C LYS A 44 8.16 3.46 10.27
N ILE A 45 6.90 3.14 10.56
CA ILE A 45 5.97 4.06 11.20
C ILE A 45 5.60 3.52 12.57
N LYS A 46 5.65 4.40 13.56
CA LYS A 46 5.15 4.15 14.91
C LYS A 46 4.07 5.19 15.21
N ALA A 47 2.87 4.73 15.50
CA ALA A 47 1.75 5.58 15.91
C ALA A 47 1.32 5.22 17.33
N ARG A 48 1.11 6.21 18.19
CA ARG A 48 0.60 6.01 19.55
C ARG A 48 -0.72 6.74 19.72
N VAL A 49 -1.79 5.98 19.99
CA VAL A 49 -3.12 6.49 20.32
C VAL A 49 -3.27 6.49 21.83
N GLN A 50 -3.47 7.67 22.43
CA GLN A 50 -3.71 7.80 23.87
C GLN A 50 -5.20 7.71 24.22
N VAL A 51 -6.04 8.39 23.42
CA VAL A 51 -7.49 8.47 23.59
C VAL A 51 -8.14 8.06 22.26
N PRO A 52 -8.67 6.84 22.15
CA PRO A 52 -9.29 6.36 20.91
C PRO A 52 -10.74 6.85 20.78
N PHE A 53 -11.14 7.17 19.55
CA PHE A 53 -12.53 7.18 19.12
C PHE A 53 -13.03 5.74 18.89
N ILE A 54 -14.35 5.58 18.72
CA ILE A 54 -14.96 4.30 18.39
C ILE A 54 -14.32 3.73 17.11
N GLY A 55 -13.80 2.50 17.21
CA GLY A 55 -13.16 1.78 16.10
C GLY A 55 -11.63 1.73 16.16
N ASP A 56 -10.98 2.63 16.91
CA ASP A 56 -9.54 2.55 17.18
C ASP A 56 -9.26 1.95 18.56
N ARG A 57 -8.01 1.55 18.81
CA ARG A 57 -7.56 1.02 20.10
C ARG A 57 -6.50 1.91 20.71
N LYS A 58 -6.56 2.11 22.03
CA LYS A 58 -5.47 2.71 22.80
C LYS A 58 -4.23 1.81 22.67
N GLY A 59 -3.07 2.41 22.45
CA GLY A 59 -1.82 1.66 22.37
C GLY A 59 -0.85 2.21 21.34
N THR A 60 0.15 1.40 21.03
CA THR A 60 1.15 1.69 20.02
C THR A 60 1.02 0.71 18.87
N GLN A 61 1.01 1.22 17.65
CA GLN A 61 1.00 0.45 16.43
C GLN A 61 2.28 0.69 15.64
N ILE A 62 2.76 -0.38 15.01
CA ILE A 62 3.92 -0.35 14.13
C ILE A 62 3.45 -0.82 12.75
N GLY A 63 3.85 -0.06 11.74
CA GLY A 63 3.65 -0.39 10.34
C GLY A 63 4.82 0.09 9.50
N ALA A 64 4.61 0.03 8.19
CA ALA A 64 5.51 0.55 7.19
C ALA A 64 4.89 1.76 6.48
N GLY A 65 5.71 2.44 5.71
CA GLY A 65 5.33 3.53 4.84
C GLY A 65 6.37 3.70 3.74
N PHE A 66 6.14 4.63 2.82
CA PHE A 66 7.16 5.05 1.87
C PHE A 66 7.03 6.50 1.45
N VAL A 67 8.15 7.11 1.10
CA VAL A 67 8.19 8.52 0.68
C VAL A 67 7.55 8.68 -0.70
N VAL A 68 6.64 9.66 -0.82
CA VAL A 68 5.91 9.99 -2.05
C VAL A 68 6.07 11.45 -2.50
N ASP A 69 6.57 12.33 -1.63
CA ASP A 69 6.96 13.70 -1.99
C ASP A 69 8.14 14.15 -1.11
N ALA A 70 9.35 14.15 -1.66
CA ALA A 70 10.57 14.55 -0.93
C ALA A 70 10.56 16.05 -0.56
N ARG A 71 10.02 16.91 -1.42
CA ARG A 71 9.99 18.36 -1.18
C ARG A 71 9.08 18.69 -0.01
N ARG A 72 7.93 18.02 0.07
CA ARG A 72 6.97 18.20 1.17
C ARG A 72 7.22 17.29 2.37
N GLY A 73 8.06 16.27 2.23
CA GLY A 73 8.32 15.30 3.30
C GLY A 73 7.13 14.37 3.55
N TRP A 74 6.40 14.04 2.49
CA TRP A 74 5.20 13.21 2.59
C TRP A 74 5.53 11.73 2.47
N VAL A 75 4.97 10.97 3.40
CA VAL A 75 5.05 9.52 3.49
C VAL A 75 3.64 8.95 3.38
N MET A 76 3.48 7.96 2.52
CA MET A 76 2.26 7.19 2.36
C MET A 76 2.28 5.98 3.29
N THR A 77 1.13 5.66 3.88
CA THR A 77 0.91 4.47 4.71
C THR A 77 -0.58 4.12 4.72
N ASN A 78 -0.99 3.09 5.46
CA ASN A 78 -2.40 2.78 5.65
C ASN A 78 -3.05 3.68 6.70
N ALA A 79 -4.34 3.94 6.55
CA ALA A 79 -5.12 4.69 7.55
C ALA A 79 -5.11 3.99 8.91
N HIS A 80 -5.27 2.67 8.91
CA HIS A 80 -5.29 1.91 10.15
C HIS A 80 -3.92 1.87 10.86
N VAL A 81 -2.81 2.18 10.21
CA VAL A 81 -1.47 2.25 10.84
C VAL A 81 -1.34 3.47 11.73
N VAL A 82 -1.94 4.60 11.31
CA VAL A 82 -1.85 5.88 12.01
C VAL A 82 -3.08 6.21 12.84
N ALA A 83 -4.11 5.37 12.76
CA ALA A 83 -5.41 5.52 13.39
C ALA A 83 -6.19 6.79 12.94
N ARG A 84 -7.52 6.73 13.06
CA ARG A 84 -8.38 7.91 12.81
C ARG A 84 -8.25 8.90 13.97
N SER A 85 -8.22 8.36 15.18
CA SER A 85 -8.06 9.06 16.45
C SER A 85 -6.77 9.88 16.51
N PRO A 86 -6.74 11.00 17.26
CA PRO A 86 -5.49 11.72 17.51
C PRO A 86 -4.38 10.78 17.97
N SER A 87 -3.24 10.86 17.29
CA SER A 87 -2.12 9.95 17.50
C SER A 87 -0.79 10.68 17.33
N GLU A 88 0.17 10.32 18.17
CA GLU A 88 1.57 10.71 17.99
C GLU A 88 2.17 9.81 16.90
N VAL A 89 2.55 10.39 15.78
CA VAL A 89 3.15 9.65 14.66
C VAL A 89 4.65 9.94 14.59
N LYS A 90 5.45 8.88 14.45
CA LYS A 90 6.88 8.96 14.21
C LYS A 90 7.28 8.09 13.03
N VAL A 91 8.24 8.57 12.24
CA VAL A 91 8.76 7.91 11.05
C VAL A 91 10.25 7.63 11.25
N LEU A 92 10.69 6.40 11.01
CA LEU A 92 12.09 6.00 11.08
C LEU A 92 12.58 5.54 9.70
N PHE A 93 13.66 6.16 9.26
CA PHE A 93 14.40 5.77 8.06
C PHE A 93 15.47 4.72 8.42
N ARG A 94 15.93 3.96 7.44
CA ARG A 94 16.96 2.94 7.66
C ARG A 94 18.23 3.57 8.23
N GLY A 95 18.70 3.04 9.37
CA GLY A 95 19.90 3.53 10.05
C GLY A 95 19.74 4.91 10.72
N GLY A 96 18.53 5.46 10.75
CA GLY A 96 18.24 6.73 11.39
C GLY A 96 17.41 6.60 12.66
N GLU A 97 17.00 7.75 13.18
CA GLU A 97 16.16 7.85 14.38
C GLU A 97 14.68 8.07 14.02
N TYR A 98 13.81 7.98 15.03
CA TYR A 98 12.41 8.32 14.87
C TYR A 98 12.21 9.83 14.78
N LEU A 99 11.74 10.29 13.63
CA LEU A 99 11.42 11.69 13.36
C LEU A 99 9.93 11.94 13.62
N PRO A 100 9.54 13.07 14.25
CA PRO A 100 8.15 13.40 14.44
C PRO A 100 7.46 13.68 13.11
N ALA A 101 6.25 13.16 12.94
CA ALA A 101 5.40 13.38 11.78
C ALA A 101 3.97 13.68 12.24
N HIS A 102 3.19 14.33 11.37
CA HIS A 102 1.78 14.62 11.61
C HIS A 102 0.92 14.04 10.50
N LYS A 103 -0.33 13.70 10.83
CA LYS A 103 -1.29 13.19 9.85
C LYS A 103 -1.74 14.35 8.97
N LEU A 104 -1.43 14.27 7.68
CA LEU A 104 -1.90 15.25 6.69
C LEU A 104 -3.28 14.87 6.17
N TYR A 105 -3.48 13.59 5.88
CA TYR A 105 -4.74 13.05 5.38
C TYR A 105 -4.91 11.60 5.81
N VAL A 106 -6.12 11.22 6.19
CA VAL A 106 -6.47 9.85 6.60
C VAL A 106 -7.82 9.50 6.00
N ASP A 107 -7.86 8.44 5.20
CA ASP A 107 -9.05 7.91 4.57
C ASP A 107 -9.26 6.45 4.98
N PRO A 108 -10.18 6.20 5.92
CA PRO A 108 -10.44 4.85 6.40
C PRO A 108 -11.20 3.97 5.39
N TYR A 109 -11.84 4.55 4.37
CA TYR A 109 -12.65 3.79 3.41
C TYR A 109 -11.77 3.01 2.43
N VAL A 110 -10.69 3.64 1.96
CA VAL A 110 -9.70 3.01 1.08
C VAL A 110 -8.41 2.64 1.83
N ASP A 111 -8.44 2.67 3.16
CA ASP A 111 -7.32 2.38 4.07
C ASP A 111 -6.01 3.10 3.68
N PHE A 112 -6.08 4.41 3.46
CA PHE A 112 -4.97 5.22 2.97
C PHE A 112 -4.68 6.39 3.90
N ALA A 113 -3.41 6.71 4.11
CA ALA A 113 -3.01 7.93 4.80
C ALA A 113 -1.75 8.55 4.19
N ILE A 114 -1.67 9.87 4.27
CA ILE A 114 -0.43 10.63 4.10
C ILE A 114 -0.06 11.25 5.44
N VAL A 115 1.19 11.05 5.85
CA VAL A 115 1.81 11.75 6.97
C VAL A 115 2.92 12.65 6.48
N GLU A 116 3.09 13.79 7.12
CA GLU A 116 4.14 14.76 6.80
C GLU A 116 5.18 14.79 7.92
N ILE A 117 6.44 14.57 7.54
CA ILE A 117 7.58 14.67 8.45
C ILE A 117 7.75 16.13 8.85
N SER A 118 7.97 16.38 10.13
CA SER A 118 8.24 17.73 10.64
C SER A 118 9.35 18.40 9.85
N ARG A 119 9.09 19.61 9.34
CA ARG A 119 10.03 20.37 8.48
C ARG A 119 11.41 20.54 9.11
N LYS A 120 11.48 20.68 10.44
CA LYS A 120 12.74 20.82 11.21
C LYS A 120 13.63 19.58 11.17
N HIS A 121 13.04 18.41 10.95
CA HIS A 121 13.70 17.11 11.06
C HIS A 121 13.81 16.38 9.71
N LYS A 122 13.28 16.96 8.64
CA LYS A 122 13.18 16.31 7.33
C LYS A 122 14.58 16.09 6.73
N PRO A 123 14.94 14.85 6.33
CA PRO A 123 16.20 14.59 5.62
C PRO A 123 16.28 15.35 4.29
N LYS A 124 17.48 15.79 3.90
CA LYS A 124 17.70 16.53 2.64
C LYS A 124 17.57 15.65 1.40
N ASN A 125 17.98 14.37 1.49
CA ASN A 125 18.10 13.46 0.35
C ASN A 125 17.09 12.31 0.44
N LEU A 126 15.80 12.66 0.45
CA LEU A 126 14.74 11.66 0.45
C LEU A 126 14.59 11.03 -0.95
N GLN A 127 14.75 9.72 -1.03
CA GLN A 127 14.41 8.95 -2.23
C GLN A 127 12.89 8.79 -2.31
N VAL A 128 12.32 9.00 -3.50
CA VAL A 128 10.87 8.96 -3.71
C VAL A 128 10.51 7.68 -4.46
N ALA A 129 9.46 7.00 -3.99
CA ALA A 129 8.92 5.84 -4.68
C ALA A 129 8.28 6.24 -6.02
N GLN A 130 8.56 5.49 -7.07
CA GLN A 130 7.81 5.61 -8.33
C GLN A 130 6.49 4.83 -8.21
N LEU A 131 5.37 5.45 -8.58
CA LEU A 131 4.04 4.86 -8.42
C LEU A 131 3.46 4.42 -9.77
N GLU A 132 2.84 3.25 -9.81
CA GLU A 132 2.03 2.81 -10.95
C GLU A 132 0.60 3.29 -10.78
N CYS A 133 0.31 4.47 -11.35
CA CYS A 133 -0.98 5.14 -11.18
C CYS A 133 -2.00 4.83 -12.28
N GLN A 134 -1.63 4.09 -13.33
CA GLN A 134 -2.48 3.95 -14.52
C GLN A 134 -3.34 2.69 -14.48
N LYS A 135 -2.78 1.58 -14.00
CA LYS A 135 -3.47 0.29 -14.01
C LYS A 135 -2.97 -0.64 -12.90
N ILE A 136 -3.80 -1.61 -12.55
CA ILE A 136 -3.39 -2.77 -11.75
C ILE A 136 -2.69 -3.77 -12.71
N PRO A 137 -1.49 -4.28 -12.40
CA PRO A 137 -0.87 -5.31 -13.22
C PRO A 137 -1.68 -6.62 -13.21
N ALA A 138 -1.53 -7.43 -14.26
CA ALA A 138 -2.28 -8.66 -14.44
C ALA A 138 -1.91 -9.74 -13.40
N VAL A 139 -2.80 -10.72 -13.23
CA VAL A 139 -2.52 -11.94 -12.45
C VAL A 139 -1.28 -12.65 -13.00
N GLY A 140 -0.44 -13.18 -12.10
CA GLY A 140 0.88 -13.75 -12.43
C GLY A 140 2.01 -12.73 -12.47
N HIS A 141 1.73 -11.43 -12.40
CA HIS A 141 2.78 -10.40 -12.37
C HIS A 141 3.60 -10.48 -11.08
N ALA A 142 4.92 -10.59 -11.21
CA ALA A 142 5.83 -10.71 -10.06
C ALA A 142 5.90 -9.41 -9.24
N VAL A 143 5.73 -9.56 -7.92
CA VAL A 143 5.70 -8.46 -6.96
C VAL A 143 6.57 -8.74 -5.74
N GLY A 144 7.01 -7.67 -5.09
CA GLY A 144 7.68 -7.71 -3.79
C GLY A 144 6.95 -6.85 -2.78
N ALA A 145 6.71 -7.35 -1.56
CA ALA A 145 6.20 -6.56 -0.45
C ALA A 145 7.33 -6.20 0.51
N PHE A 146 7.24 -5.03 1.12
CA PHE A 146 8.26 -4.51 2.03
C PHE A 146 7.67 -3.95 3.30
N GLY A 147 8.31 -4.21 4.44
CA GLY A 147 7.91 -3.60 5.70
C GLY A 147 8.74 -4.06 6.90
N HIS A 148 8.07 -4.14 8.06
CA HIS A 148 8.71 -4.39 9.34
C HIS A 148 7.99 -5.48 10.17
N PRO A 149 7.81 -6.69 9.61
CA PRO A 149 6.98 -7.72 10.21
C PRO A 149 7.52 -8.12 11.59
N TRP A 150 6.67 -8.12 12.62
CA TRP A 150 7.06 -8.42 14.00
C TRP A 150 8.30 -7.65 14.49
N ASN A 151 8.42 -6.39 14.07
CA ASN A 151 9.54 -5.49 14.40
C ASN A 151 10.88 -5.85 13.71
N LEU A 152 10.95 -6.92 12.92
CA LEU A 152 12.08 -7.24 12.04
C LEU A 152 12.16 -6.18 10.96
N SER A 153 13.14 -5.31 11.03
CA SER A 153 13.09 -4.06 10.26
C SER A 153 13.59 -4.25 8.83
N PHE A 154 12.87 -3.71 7.85
CA PHE A 154 13.23 -3.69 6.44
C PHE A 154 13.26 -5.07 5.79
N THR A 155 12.24 -5.89 6.10
CA THR A 155 12.03 -7.20 5.48
C THR A 155 11.35 -7.04 4.13
N GLY A 156 11.90 -7.71 3.13
CA GLY A 156 11.29 -7.88 1.83
C GLY A 156 10.78 -9.32 1.64
N THR A 157 9.61 -9.47 1.02
CA THR A 157 9.04 -10.76 0.64
C THR A 157 8.60 -10.71 -0.83
N LYS A 158 8.64 -11.84 -1.54
CA LYS A 158 8.31 -11.91 -2.98
C LYS A 158 7.13 -12.85 -3.22
N GLY A 159 6.35 -12.54 -4.25
CA GLY A 159 5.25 -13.35 -4.76
C GLY A 159 4.78 -12.84 -6.12
N ILE A 160 3.50 -13.03 -6.40
CA ILE A 160 2.80 -12.57 -7.60
C ILE A 160 1.50 -11.85 -7.21
N ILE A 161 0.92 -11.14 -8.17
CA ILE A 161 -0.49 -10.79 -8.11
C ILE A 161 -1.29 -12.07 -8.35
N SER A 162 -2.04 -12.52 -7.35
CA SER A 162 -2.87 -13.73 -7.40
C SER A 162 -4.28 -13.44 -7.89
N GLY A 163 -4.73 -12.19 -7.82
CA GLY A 163 -6.08 -11.79 -8.20
C GLY A 163 -6.35 -10.31 -7.93
N VAL A 164 -7.52 -9.85 -8.40
CA VAL A 164 -8.09 -8.56 -8.05
C VAL A 164 -9.52 -8.80 -7.57
N THR A 165 -9.88 -8.30 -6.40
CA THR A 165 -11.17 -8.63 -5.77
C THR A 165 -11.69 -7.50 -4.90
N ALA A 166 -13.00 -7.28 -4.95
CA ALA A 166 -13.72 -6.36 -4.09
C ALA A 166 -14.41 -7.07 -2.89
N LYS A 167 -14.33 -8.41 -2.83
CA LYS A 167 -15.06 -9.23 -1.84
C LYS A 167 -14.55 -9.06 -0.41
N TYR A 168 -13.31 -8.61 -0.22
CA TYR A 168 -12.67 -8.54 1.09
C TYR A 168 -12.88 -7.20 1.80
N ALA A 169 -12.86 -6.08 1.08
CA ALA A 169 -12.80 -4.74 1.65
C ALA A 169 -14.10 -3.93 1.42
N GLN A 170 -15.25 -4.46 1.85
CA GLN A 170 -16.55 -3.77 1.73
C GLN A 170 -16.80 -3.19 0.33
N GLN A 171 -16.59 -3.99 -0.73
CA GLN A 171 -16.70 -3.60 -2.14
C GLN A 171 -15.61 -2.68 -2.70
N THR A 172 -14.56 -2.36 -1.93
CA THR A 172 -13.36 -1.69 -2.45
C THR A 172 -12.45 -2.70 -3.13
N GLU A 173 -12.00 -2.37 -4.35
CA GLU A 173 -11.11 -3.21 -5.14
C GLU A 173 -9.72 -3.35 -4.49
N MET A 174 -9.24 -4.58 -4.33
CA MET A 174 -7.97 -4.91 -3.69
C MET A 174 -7.13 -5.81 -4.60
N ILE A 175 -5.81 -5.61 -4.58
CA ILE A 175 -4.85 -6.55 -5.16
C ILE A 175 -4.69 -7.72 -4.20
N GLN A 176 -4.96 -8.93 -4.64
CA GLN A 176 -4.61 -10.15 -3.92
C GLN A 176 -3.20 -10.60 -4.31
N THR A 177 -2.40 -11.01 -3.33
CA THR A 177 -1.03 -11.51 -3.54
C THR A 177 -0.70 -12.66 -2.59
N ASP A 178 0.15 -13.56 -3.07
CA ASP A 178 0.74 -14.63 -2.27
C ASP A 178 2.06 -14.23 -1.61
N ALA A 179 2.60 -13.04 -1.92
CA ALA A 179 3.76 -12.49 -1.24
C ALA A 179 3.45 -12.42 0.27
N PRO A 180 4.29 -13.00 1.15
CA PRO A 180 4.02 -13.01 2.59
C PRO A 180 3.82 -11.61 3.17
N ILE A 181 2.65 -11.36 3.77
CA ILE A 181 2.30 -10.12 4.48
C ILE A 181 1.90 -10.45 5.91
N ASN A 182 2.66 -9.93 6.87
CA ASN A 182 2.46 -10.11 8.30
C ASN A 182 2.26 -8.75 9.00
N PRO A 183 1.72 -8.73 10.25
CA PRO A 183 1.63 -7.50 11.03
C PRO A 183 2.98 -6.75 11.07
N GLY A 184 2.96 -5.49 10.61
CA GLY A 184 4.16 -4.66 10.41
C GLY A 184 4.51 -4.39 8.93
N ASN A 185 3.96 -5.16 7.99
CA ASN A 185 4.02 -4.83 6.55
C ASN A 185 2.94 -3.83 6.13
N SER A 186 1.88 -3.68 6.93
CA SER A 186 0.80 -2.73 6.69
C SER A 186 1.34 -1.32 6.47
N GLY A 187 0.99 -0.70 5.37
CA GLY A 187 1.40 0.62 4.90
C GLY A 187 2.67 0.60 4.03
N GLY A 188 3.30 -0.56 3.87
CA GLY A 188 4.51 -0.72 3.06
C GLY A 188 4.22 -0.83 1.56
N PRO A 189 5.25 -0.66 0.71
CA PRO A 189 5.08 -0.74 -0.73
C PRO A 189 4.99 -2.20 -1.20
N LEU A 190 3.97 -2.50 -2.01
CA LEU A 190 3.95 -3.65 -2.91
C LEU A 190 4.49 -3.20 -4.27
N ILE A 191 5.70 -3.61 -4.63
CA ILE A 191 6.40 -3.20 -5.86
C ILE A 191 6.25 -4.23 -6.97
N SER A 192 6.19 -3.76 -8.21
CA SER A 192 6.37 -4.60 -9.40
C SER A 192 7.86 -4.89 -9.58
N LEU A 193 8.24 -6.18 -9.64
CA LEU A 193 9.66 -6.55 -9.81
C LEU A 193 10.16 -6.31 -11.24
N ARG A 194 9.25 -6.18 -12.20
CA ARG A 194 9.59 -5.80 -13.57
C ARG A 194 9.93 -4.32 -13.74
N SER A 195 9.21 -3.43 -13.04
CA SER A 195 9.32 -1.98 -13.24
C SER A 195 9.94 -1.23 -12.06
N GLY A 196 10.03 -1.86 -10.89
CA GLY A 196 10.42 -1.22 -9.63
C GLY A 196 9.39 -0.23 -9.07
N LYS A 197 8.26 -0.02 -9.77
CA LYS A 197 7.19 0.89 -9.31
C LYS A 197 6.35 0.23 -8.24
N VAL A 198 5.85 1.01 -7.28
CA VAL A 198 4.83 0.60 -6.34
C VAL A 198 3.50 0.42 -7.09
N VAL A 199 2.90 -0.75 -6.96
CA VAL A 199 1.60 -1.12 -7.57
C VAL A 199 0.49 -1.18 -6.53
N GLY A 200 0.82 -1.36 -5.25
CA GLY A 200 -0.14 -1.32 -4.16
C GLY A 200 0.47 -0.98 -2.81
N LEU A 201 -0.40 -0.75 -1.83
CA LEU A 201 -0.08 -0.50 -0.43
C LEU A 201 -0.45 -1.74 0.37
N SER A 202 0.54 -2.51 0.83
CA SER A 202 0.31 -3.73 1.62
C SER A 202 -0.55 -3.39 2.83
N THR A 203 -1.68 -4.06 3.05
CA THR A 203 -2.62 -3.72 4.14
C THR A 203 -2.86 -4.87 5.11
N ALA A 204 -3.34 -5.99 4.60
CA ALA A 204 -3.97 -7.02 5.42
C ALA A 204 -3.63 -8.41 4.88
N SER A 205 -3.70 -9.38 5.78
CA SER A 205 -3.72 -10.80 5.46
C SER A 205 -5.00 -11.43 5.98
N ARG A 206 -5.53 -12.40 5.24
CA ARG A 206 -6.69 -13.16 5.73
C ARG A 206 -6.21 -14.06 6.86
N ARG A 207 -6.73 -13.85 8.08
CA ARG A 207 -6.41 -14.69 9.24
C ARG A 207 -6.79 -16.15 8.95
N PHE A 208 -5.97 -17.07 9.44
CA PHE A 208 -6.14 -18.52 9.25
C PHE A 208 -6.15 -18.96 7.79
N SER A 209 -5.51 -18.19 6.92
CA SER A 209 -5.25 -18.54 5.53
C SER A 209 -3.76 -18.36 5.25
N GLN A 210 -3.20 -19.25 4.43
CA GLN A 210 -1.85 -19.12 3.93
C GLN A 210 -1.89 -18.41 2.56
N ASN A 211 -0.90 -17.56 2.30
CA ASN A 211 -0.66 -16.97 0.98
C ASN A 211 -1.87 -16.20 0.39
N THR A 212 -2.77 -15.70 1.25
CA THR A 212 -3.90 -14.85 0.85
C THR A 212 -3.78 -13.50 1.53
N ASN A 213 -3.08 -12.60 0.84
CA ASN A 213 -2.77 -11.27 1.32
C ASN A 213 -3.32 -10.20 0.38
N PHE A 214 -3.49 -8.98 0.90
CA PHE A 214 -4.14 -7.89 0.18
C PHE A 214 -3.34 -6.59 0.23
N ALA A 215 -3.42 -5.84 -0.86
CA ALA A 215 -2.88 -4.49 -0.98
C ALA A 215 -3.91 -3.54 -1.62
N VAL A 216 -3.97 -2.30 -1.14
CA VAL A 216 -4.77 -1.24 -1.76
C VAL A 216 -4.11 -0.84 -3.09
N PRO A 217 -4.81 -0.87 -4.24
CA PRO A 217 -4.25 -0.47 -5.52
C PRO A 217 -3.74 0.97 -5.54
N MET A 218 -2.58 1.20 -6.18
CA MET A 218 -2.03 2.56 -6.33
C MET A 218 -2.90 3.48 -7.19
N THR A 219 -3.76 2.94 -8.04
CA THR A 219 -4.71 3.72 -8.87
C THR A 219 -5.59 4.64 -8.02
N HIS A 220 -6.06 4.18 -6.85
CA HIS A 220 -6.85 4.99 -5.92
C HIS A 220 -5.96 6.00 -5.17
N ALA A 221 -4.87 5.53 -4.57
CA ALA A 221 -3.94 6.34 -3.80
C ALA A 221 -3.35 7.50 -4.63
N CYS A 222 -3.03 7.28 -5.89
CA CYS A 222 -2.50 8.31 -6.79
C CYS A 222 -3.49 9.44 -7.07
N ARG A 223 -4.81 9.16 -7.12
CA ARG A 223 -5.82 10.21 -7.32
C ARG A 223 -5.86 11.16 -6.13
N ILE A 224 -5.89 10.59 -4.92
CA ILE A 224 -5.87 11.34 -3.66
C ILE A 224 -4.57 12.15 -3.54
N LEU A 225 -3.41 11.51 -3.78
CA LEU A 225 -2.12 12.18 -3.73
C LEU A 225 -2.05 13.38 -4.68
N ARG A 226 -2.54 13.23 -5.93
CA ARG A 226 -2.54 14.35 -6.90
C ARG A 226 -3.42 15.51 -6.45
N LEU A 227 -4.56 15.25 -5.80
CA LEU A 227 -5.42 16.31 -5.26
C LEU A 227 -4.68 17.07 -4.15
N LEU A 228 -4.09 16.35 -3.19
CA LEU A 228 -3.29 16.95 -2.12
C LEU A 228 -2.12 17.77 -2.67
N GLN A 229 -1.40 17.23 -3.66
CA GLN A 229 -0.27 17.93 -4.32
C GLN A 229 -0.69 19.22 -5.03
N ARG A 230 -1.98 19.35 -5.41
CA ARG A 230 -2.57 20.54 -6.01
C ARG A 230 -3.25 21.46 -4.99
N GLY A 231 -3.14 21.16 -3.69
CA GLY A 231 -3.81 21.91 -2.62
C GLY A 231 -5.33 21.72 -2.59
N LYS A 232 -5.86 20.66 -3.21
CA LYS A 232 -7.29 20.33 -3.19
C LYS A 232 -7.60 19.35 -2.08
N ASN A 233 -8.77 19.52 -1.43
CA ASN A 233 -9.29 18.55 -0.48
C ASN A 233 -9.78 17.29 -1.21
N PRO A 234 -9.23 16.10 -0.93
CA PRO A 234 -9.69 14.84 -1.53
C PRO A 234 -10.89 14.22 -0.82
N SER A 235 -11.35 14.76 0.32
CA SER A 235 -12.51 14.24 1.03
C SER A 235 -13.76 14.21 0.14
N PRO A 236 -14.60 13.18 0.26
CA PRO A 236 -15.91 13.15 -0.40
C PRO A 236 -16.72 14.42 -0.07
N PRO A 237 -17.57 14.90 -1.00
CA PRO A 237 -18.44 16.02 -0.71
C PRO A 237 -19.36 15.68 0.46
N GLU A 238 -19.59 16.65 1.35
CA GLU A 238 -20.61 16.50 2.39
C GLU A 238 -21.98 16.43 1.72
N LEU A 239 -22.59 15.26 1.79
CA LEU A 239 -23.97 15.06 1.39
C LEU A 239 -24.84 15.33 2.62
N PRO A 240 -25.71 16.36 2.63
CA PRO A 240 -26.50 16.74 3.80
C PRO A 240 -27.72 15.81 4.00
N TYR A 241 -27.52 14.50 3.82
CA TYR A 241 -28.55 13.49 3.97
C TYR A 241 -28.16 12.53 5.08
N ILE A 242 -29.06 12.37 6.04
CA ILE A 242 -28.98 11.32 7.05
C ILE A 242 -29.95 10.24 6.59
N PHE A 243 -29.44 9.05 6.32
CA PHE A 243 -30.29 7.89 6.06
C PHE A 243 -30.81 7.39 7.41
N TYR A 244 -32.11 7.55 7.65
CA TYR A 244 -32.77 6.91 8.77
C TYR A 244 -32.99 5.44 8.43
N ARG A 245 -32.41 4.53 9.22
CA ARG A 245 -32.76 3.12 9.14
C ARG A 245 -34.05 2.96 9.93
N ASP A 246 -35.15 2.73 9.22
CA ASP A 246 -36.43 2.47 9.85
C ASP A 246 -36.30 1.24 10.76
N VAL A 247 -36.46 1.47 12.06
CA VAL A 247 -36.32 0.45 13.10
C VAL A 247 -37.59 -0.40 13.21
N ASP A 248 -38.70 0.09 12.63
CA ASP A 248 -40.03 -0.52 12.72
C ASP A 248 -40.34 -1.42 11.51
N GLU A 249 -39.34 -1.74 10.68
CA GLU A 249 -39.44 -2.66 9.53
C GLU A 249 -40.59 -2.36 8.54
N THR A 250 -41.01 -1.10 8.38
CA THR A 250 -42.22 -0.78 7.57
C THR A 250 -42.04 -0.93 6.06
N ASN A 251 -40.93 -1.51 5.58
CA ASN A 251 -40.53 -1.62 4.16
C ASN A 251 -40.54 -0.28 3.41
N LYS A 252 -40.45 0.86 4.12
CA LYS A 252 -40.42 2.20 3.52
C LYS A 252 -39.03 2.80 3.65
N LEU A 253 -38.44 3.15 2.52
CA LEU A 253 -37.20 3.93 2.45
C LEU A 253 -37.55 5.42 2.59
N ILE A 254 -37.32 6.03 3.75
CA ILE A 254 -37.47 7.48 3.91
C ILE A 254 -36.16 8.15 3.47
N VAL A 255 -36.12 8.59 2.21
CA VAL A 255 -34.98 9.31 1.64
C VAL A 255 -35.12 10.80 1.98
N ALA A 256 -34.57 11.17 3.13
CA ALA A 256 -34.35 12.54 3.61
C ALA A 256 -35.55 13.31 4.20
N LYS A 257 -35.24 14.11 5.24
CA LYS A 257 -36.01 15.28 5.68
C LYS A 257 -35.13 16.49 5.43
N SER A 258 -35.45 17.31 4.43
CA SER A 258 -34.71 18.54 4.12
C SER A 258 -35.17 19.65 5.06
N HIS A 259 -34.27 20.17 5.89
CA HIS A 259 -34.54 21.42 6.63
C HIS A 259 -34.33 22.60 5.67
N HIS A 260 -35.42 23.08 5.09
CA HIS A 260 -35.40 24.34 4.35
C HIS A 260 -35.29 25.50 5.36
N LYS A 261 -34.33 26.41 5.16
CA LYS A 261 -34.05 27.56 6.06
C LYS A 261 -35.16 28.61 6.09
N LYS A 262 -36.29 28.37 5.43
CA LYS A 262 -37.55 29.12 5.53
C LYS A 262 -38.64 28.13 5.90
N GLY A 263 -39.10 28.22 7.14
CA GLY A 263 -39.98 27.24 7.79
C GLY A 263 -41.21 26.86 6.96
N GLY A 264 -41.34 25.57 6.71
CA GLY A 264 -42.51 24.96 6.09
C GLY A 264 -42.23 23.48 5.88
N ILE A 265 -42.98 22.62 6.59
CA ILE A 265 -42.92 21.17 6.45
C ILE A 265 -43.80 20.80 5.24
N ARG A 266 -43.22 20.16 4.22
CA ARG A 266 -43.95 19.36 3.23
C ARG A 266 -43.20 18.06 3.03
#